data_AF-A0A6H9LRD9-F1
#
_entry.id   AF-A0A6H9LRD9-F1
#
_cell.length_a   1.000
_cell.length_b   1.000
_cell.length_c   1.000
_cell.angle_alpha   90.00
_cell.angle_beta   90.00
_cell.angle_gamma   90.00
#
_symmetry.space_group_name_H-M   'P 1'
#
loop_
_entity.id
_entity.type
_entity.pdbx_description
1 polymer ?
#
loop_
_entity_poly.entity_id
_entity_poly.type
_entity_poly.pdbx_seq_one_letter_code
_entity_poly.pdbx_strand_id
1 'polypeptide(L)'
;MDLKNISQEFVSWFAGIGFKLAIIIGLTIVALIIVRMITKRFVKIYVDKHAKDVEMQKRAETLGKMFNYFLVLTVFSVSLMLVLDLFGVKLGPLLAAAGVVGVAIGFGTQHLVQDLLNGFFIMLDDEIREG
;
A
#
# COMPACT_ATOMS: atom_id res chain seq x y z
N MET A 1 -0.79 30.44 -39.29
CA MET A 1 -0.94 29.63 -38.06
C MET A 1 -2.41 29.68 -37.69
N ASP A 2 -3.18 28.67 -38.11
CA ASP A 2 -4.64 28.71 -38.07
C ASP A 2 -5.20 28.60 -36.65
N LEU A 3 -6.01 29.57 -36.26
CA LEU A 3 -6.70 29.64 -34.95
C LEU A 3 -7.58 28.40 -34.68
N LYS A 4 -8.02 27.70 -35.73
CA LYS A 4 -8.79 26.45 -35.64
C LYS A 4 -7.95 25.24 -35.22
N ASN A 5 -6.64 25.26 -35.47
CA ASN A 5 -5.75 24.16 -35.10
C ASN A 5 -5.39 24.22 -33.61
N ILE A 6 -5.21 25.45 -33.08
CA ILE A 6 -4.91 25.70 -31.67
C ILE A 6 -6.08 25.28 -30.77
N SER A 7 -7.33 25.53 -31.18
CA SER A 7 -8.49 25.11 -30.39
C SER A 7 -8.68 23.58 -30.36
N GLN A 8 -8.34 22.87 -31.44
CA GLN A 8 -8.41 21.41 -31.53
C GLN A 8 -7.32 20.72 -30.69
N GLU A 9 -6.08 21.23 -30.70
CA GLU A 9 -5.01 20.75 -29.82
C GLU A 9 -5.34 20.97 -28.34
N PHE A 10 -5.93 22.13 -28.00
CA PHE A 10 -6.31 22.43 -26.63
C PHE A 10 -7.41 21.50 -26.10
N VAL A 11 -8.42 21.20 -26.93
CA VAL A 11 -9.51 20.29 -26.56
C VAL A 11 -9.02 18.85 -26.43
N SER A 12 -8.16 18.38 -27.33
CA SER A 12 -7.60 17.02 -27.27
C SER A 12 -6.65 16.82 -26.10
N TRP A 13 -5.88 17.86 -25.73
CA TRP A 13 -5.04 17.87 -24.54
C TRP A 13 -5.86 17.79 -23.25
N PHE A 14 -6.94 18.58 -23.13
CA PHE A 14 -7.85 18.50 -21.98
C PHE A 14 -8.59 17.16 -21.89
N ALA A 15 -9.07 16.64 -23.02
CA ALA A 15 -9.73 15.34 -23.08
C ALA A 15 -8.77 14.20 -22.70
N GLY A 16 -7.52 14.26 -23.16
CA GLY A 16 -6.50 13.26 -22.86
C GLY A 16 -6.10 13.24 -21.38
N ILE A 17 -5.92 14.42 -20.77
CA ILE A 17 -5.62 14.54 -19.34
C ILE A 17 -6.81 14.07 -18.50
N GLY A 18 -8.02 14.53 -18.84
CA GLY A 18 -9.25 14.13 -18.14
C GLY A 18 -9.46 12.62 -18.16
N PHE A 19 -9.24 11.97 -19.30
CA PHE A 19 -9.35 10.52 -19.43
C PHE A 19 -8.31 9.76 -18.61
N LYS A 20 -7.03 10.16 -18.68
CA LYS A 20 -5.96 9.53 -17.88
C LYS A 20 -6.20 9.71 -16.37
N LEU A 21 -6.65 10.89 -15.96
CA LEU A 21 -6.98 11.19 -14.57
C LEU A 21 -8.15 10.32 -14.08
N ALA A 22 -9.19 10.13 -14.91
CA ALA A 22 -10.30 9.25 -14.60
C ALA A 22 -9.86 7.79 -14.42
N ILE A 23 -8.93 7.30 -15.26
CA ILE A 23 -8.36 5.96 -15.10
C ILE A 23 -7.58 5.84 -13.79
N ILE A 24 -6.73 6.82 -13.47
CA ILE A 24 -5.96 6.80 -12.21
C ILE A 24 -6.90 6.79 -11.01
N ILE A 25 -7.93 7.64 -11.01
CA ILE A 25 -8.93 7.66 -9.93
C ILE A 25 -9.65 6.31 -9.84
N GLY A 26 -10.05 5.73 -10.98
CA GLY A 26 -10.67 4.41 -11.03
C GLY A 26 -9.78 3.31 -10.43
N LEU A 27 -8.50 3.28 -10.82
CA LEU A 27 -7.52 2.34 -10.29
C LEU A 27 -7.29 2.55 -8.78
N THR A 28 -7.21 3.80 -8.32
CA THR A 28 -7.07 4.13 -6.90
C THR A 28 -8.28 3.66 -6.11
N ILE A 29 -9.50 3.86 -6.61
CA ILE A 29 -10.72 3.36 -5.96
C ILE A 29 -10.70 1.83 -5.88
N VAL A 30 -10.37 1.15 -6.99
CA VAL A 30 -10.26 -0.32 -7.03
C VAL A 30 -9.21 -0.81 -6.02
N ALA A 31 -8.04 -0.18 -5.97
CA ALA A 31 -6.99 -0.50 -5.01
C ALA A 31 -7.45 -0.30 -3.56
N LEU A 32 -8.15 0.80 -3.24
CA LEU A 32 -8.71 1.05 -1.91
C LEU A 32 -9.79 0.03 -1.53
N ILE A 33 -10.62 -0.40 -2.49
CA ILE A 33 -11.60 -1.47 -2.28
C ILE A 33 -10.88 -2.79 -1.95
N ILE A 34 -9.83 -3.13 -2.70
CA ILE A 34 -9.02 -4.33 -2.45
C ILE A 34 -8.39 -4.27 -1.05
N VAL A 35 -7.75 -3.15 -0.69
CA VAL A 35 -7.13 -2.96 0.64
C VAL A 35 -8.15 -3.13 1.76
N ARG A 36 -9.32 -2.49 1.64
CA ARG A 36 -10.40 -2.60 2.64
C ARG A 36 -10.96 -4.02 2.70
N MET A 37 -11.08 -4.71 1.56
CA MET A 37 -11.59 -6.08 1.49
C MET A 37 -10.63 -7.06 2.14
N ILE A 38 -9.35 -6.99 1.79
CA ILE A 38 -8.26 -7.78 2.36
C ILE A 38 -8.23 -7.57 3.87
N THR A 39 -8.08 -6.34 4.32
CA THR A 39 -7.90 -6.06 5.76
C THR A 39 -9.11 -6.50 6.57
N LYS A 40 -10.33 -6.21 6.12
CA LYS A 40 -11.55 -6.68 6.83
C LYS A 40 -11.65 -8.19 6.87
N ARG A 41 -11.30 -8.89 5.78
CA ARG A 41 -11.31 -10.36 5.74
C ARG A 41 -10.28 -10.94 6.70
N PHE A 42 -9.05 -10.43 6.69
CA PHE A 42 -8.00 -10.89 7.61
C PHE A 42 -8.42 -10.69 9.06
N VAL A 43 -8.83 -9.47 9.45
CA VAL A 43 -9.25 -9.20 10.84
C VAL A 43 -10.42 -10.09 11.25
N LYS A 44 -11.45 -10.23 10.39
CA LYS A 44 -12.63 -11.04 10.69
C LYS A 44 -12.27 -12.53 10.87
N ILE A 45 -11.43 -13.09 10.01
CA ILE A 45 -11.01 -14.50 10.11
C ILE A 45 -10.27 -14.76 11.43
N TYR A 46 -9.40 -13.84 11.85
CA TYR A 46 -8.65 -13.98 13.10
C TYR A 46 -9.53 -13.80 14.35
N VAL A 47 -10.43 -12.80 14.32
CA VAL A 47 -11.37 -12.47 15.40
C VAL A 47 -12.41 -13.58 15.60
N ASP A 48 -13.04 -14.08 14.53
CA ASP A 48 -14.07 -15.13 14.61
C ASP A 48 -13.48 -16.45 15.14
N LYS A 49 -12.22 -16.74 14.83
CA LYS A 49 -11.51 -17.94 15.33
C LYS A 49 -11.20 -17.86 16.84
N HIS A 50 -11.14 -16.66 17.42
CA HIS A 50 -10.85 -16.41 18.84
C HIS A 50 -12.03 -15.70 19.53
N ALA A 51 -13.27 -16.04 19.15
CA ALA A 51 -14.49 -15.37 19.59
C ALA A 51 -14.71 -15.27 21.11
N LYS A 52 -14.02 -16.10 21.92
CA LYS A 52 -14.14 -16.10 23.39
C LYS A 52 -13.18 -15.15 24.10
N ASP A 53 -12.13 -14.67 23.44
CA ASP A 53 -11.12 -13.80 24.04
C ASP A 53 -11.25 -12.35 23.55
N VAL A 54 -11.98 -11.55 24.33
CA VAL A 54 -12.27 -10.14 24.02
C VAL A 54 -11.00 -9.29 23.94
N GLU A 55 -9.95 -9.62 24.71
CA GLU A 55 -8.70 -8.87 24.70
C GLU A 55 -7.92 -9.15 23.41
N MET A 56 -7.86 -10.41 22.99
CA MET A 56 -7.24 -10.81 21.72
C MET A 56 -7.94 -10.16 20.52
N GLN A 57 -9.26 -10.06 20.55
CA GLN A 57 -10.03 -9.38 19.50
C GLN A 57 -9.66 -7.90 19.36
N LYS A 58 -9.58 -7.18 20.49
CA LYS A 58 -9.17 -5.77 20.50
C LYS A 58 -7.76 -5.56 19.96
N ARG A 59 -6.84 -6.48 20.28
CA ARG A 59 -5.47 -6.45 19.74
C ARG A 59 -5.47 -6.68 18.23
N ALA A 60 -6.17 -7.71 17.75
CA ALA A 60 -6.26 -8.01 16.31
C ALA A 60 -6.91 -6.87 15.50
N GLU A 61 -7.95 -6.24 16.04
CA GLU A 61 -8.58 -5.07 15.41
C GLU A 61 -7.63 -3.87 15.32
N THR A 62 -6.88 -3.60 16.40
CA THR A 62 -5.94 -2.48 16.44
C THR A 62 -4.81 -2.69 15.43
N LEU A 63 -4.21 -3.88 15.40
CA LEU A 63 -3.18 -4.24 14.44
C LEU A 63 -3.70 -4.19 13.00
N GLY A 64 -4.91 -4.70 12.76
CA GLY A 64 -5.57 -4.62 11.46
C GLY A 64 -5.82 -3.18 11.01
N LYS A 65 -6.23 -2.30 11.92
CA LYS A 65 -6.39 -0.86 11.62
C LYS A 65 -5.05 -0.23 11.25
N MET A 66 -4.00 -0.46 12.03
CA MET A 66 -2.66 0.05 11.73
C MET A 66 -2.15 -0.40 10.36
N PHE A 67 -2.32 -1.68 10.03
CA PHE A 67 -1.95 -2.24 8.72
C PHE A 67 -2.79 -1.62 7.59
N ASN A 68 -4.10 -1.44 7.78
CA ASN A 68 -4.95 -0.77 6.82
C ASN A 68 -4.48 0.68 6.57
N TYR A 69 -4.12 1.43 7.62
CA TYR A 69 -3.59 2.79 7.46
C TYR A 69 -2.31 2.80 6.64
N PHE A 70 -1.40 1.87 6.90
CA PHE A 70 -0.17 1.73 6.12
C PHE A 70 -0.46 1.45 4.63
N LEU A 71 -1.32 0.48 4.32
CA LEU A 71 -1.69 0.15 2.94
C LEU A 71 -2.38 1.32 2.22
N VAL A 72 -3.31 2.00 2.90
CA VAL A 72 -3.99 3.17 2.34
C VAL A 72 -2.98 4.29 2.06
N LEU A 73 -2.04 4.54 2.98
CA LEU A 73 -0.97 5.52 2.77
C LEU A 73 -0.14 5.17 1.53
N THR A 74 0.27 3.91 1.36
CA THR A 74 1.01 3.46 0.17
C THR A 74 0.23 3.68 -1.12
N VAL A 75 -1.06 3.32 -1.14
CA VAL A 75 -1.93 3.54 -2.33
C VAL A 75 -2.03 5.03 -2.66
N PHE A 76 -2.20 5.89 -1.65
CA PHE A 76 -2.24 7.34 -1.86
C PHE A 76 -0.91 7.89 -2.37
N SER A 77 0.23 7.44 -1.83
CA SER A 77 1.55 7.85 -2.32
C SER A 77 1.74 7.50 -3.80
N VAL A 78 1.39 6.28 -4.21
CA VAL A 78 1.48 5.87 -5.63
C VAL A 78 0.50 6.67 -6.50
N SER A 79 -0.75 6.83 -6.05
CA SER A 79 -1.74 7.62 -6.79
C SER A 79 -1.30 9.07 -6.97
N LEU A 80 -0.70 9.68 -5.95
CA LEU A 80 -0.18 11.04 -6.01
C LEU A 80 0.95 11.15 -7.04
N MET A 81 1.89 10.21 -7.03
CA MET A 81 2.98 10.16 -8.01
C MET A 81 2.43 10.08 -9.44
N LEU A 82 1.47 9.19 -9.71
CA LEU A 82 0.85 9.06 -11.03
C LEU A 82 0.13 10.33 -11.47
N VAL A 83 -0.52 11.04 -10.54
CA VAL A 83 -1.14 12.34 -10.83
C VAL A 83 -0.07 13.39 -11.16
N LEU A 84 1.03 13.42 -10.41
CA LEU A 84 2.13 14.36 -10.68
C LEU A 84 2.79 14.12 -12.04
N ASP A 85 2.91 12.87 -12.47
CA ASP A 85 3.43 12.50 -13.80
C ASP A 85 2.56 13.07 -14.94
N LEU A 86 1.22 13.14 -14.76
CA LEU A 86 0.33 13.79 -15.72
C LEU A 86 0.62 15.28 -15.91
N PHE A 87 1.10 15.94 -14.86
CA PHE A 87 1.50 17.35 -14.90
C PHE A 87 2.94 17.55 -15.36
N GLY A 88 3.62 16.48 -15.81
CA GLY A 88 4.99 16.53 -16.31
C GLY A 88 6.06 16.52 -15.21
N VAL A 89 5.69 16.21 -13.97
CA VAL A 89 6.66 16.04 -12.88
C VAL A 89 7.36 14.70 -13.04
N LYS A 90 8.70 14.72 -13.09
CA LYS A 90 9.50 13.49 -13.23
C LYS A 90 9.35 12.63 -11.97
N LEU A 91 8.99 11.36 -12.17
CA LEU A 91 8.87 10.38 -11.09
C LEU A 91 10.21 9.96 -10.48
N GLY A 92 11.32 10.07 -11.22
CA GLY A 92 12.65 9.61 -10.77
C GLY A 92 13.07 10.09 -9.39
N PRO A 93 13.10 11.42 -9.13
CA PRO A 93 13.42 11.96 -7.80
C PRO A 93 12.46 11.50 -6.70
N LEU A 94 11.16 11.39 -6.99
CA LEU A 94 10.16 10.95 -6.03
C LEU A 94 10.33 9.46 -5.68
N LEU A 95 10.61 8.62 -6.68
CA LEU A 95 10.92 7.20 -6.51
C LEU A 95 12.22 7.00 -5.74
N ALA A 96 13.25 7.82 -6.01
CA ALA A 96 14.50 7.78 -5.26
C ALA A 96 14.27 8.12 -3.78
N ALA A 97 13.51 9.18 -3.49
CA ALA A 97 13.15 9.56 -2.12
C ALA A 97 12.34 8.45 -1.42
N ALA A 98 11.32 7.90 -2.08
CA ALA A 98 10.53 6.78 -1.56
C ALA A 98 11.41 5.55 -1.30
N GLY A 99 12.39 5.29 -2.17
CA GLY A 99 13.38 4.23 -2.00
C GLY A 99 14.24 4.43 -0.75
N VAL A 100 14.78 5.64 -0.53
CA VAL A 100 15.56 5.97 0.68
C VAL A 100 14.72 5.80 1.95
N VAL A 101 13.47 6.27 1.94
CA VAL A 101 12.54 6.08 3.06
C VAL A 101 12.27 4.60 3.29
N GLY A 102 12.05 3.82 2.23
CA GLY A 102 11.83 2.37 2.31
C GLY A 102 13.03 1.64 2.90
N VAL A 103 14.25 2.02 2.51
CA VAL A 103 15.49 1.48 3.08
C VAL A 103 15.61 1.83 4.56
N ALA A 104 15.32 3.09 4.95
CA ALA A 104 15.32 3.50 6.35
C ALA A 104 14.32 2.71 7.21
N ILE A 105 13.11 2.46 6.70
CA ILE A 105 12.11 1.61 7.35
C ILE A 105 12.64 0.18 7.46
N GLY A 106 13.23 -0.36 6.39
CA GLY A 106 13.81 -1.71 6.37
C GLY A 106 14.88 -1.91 7.44
N PHE A 107 15.78 -0.94 7.59
CA PHE A 107 16.77 -0.93 8.68
C PHE A 107 16.11 -0.80 10.06
N GLY A 108 15.07 0.01 10.20
CA GLY A 108 14.30 0.13 11.45
C GLY A 108 13.61 -1.17 11.87
N THR A 109 13.23 -2.02 10.90
CA THR A 109 12.61 -3.33 11.15
C THR A 109 13.60 -4.49 11.23
N GLN A 110 14.91 -4.24 11.11
CA GLN A 110 15.92 -5.29 10.96
C GLN A 110 15.87 -6.32 12.09
N HIS A 111 15.75 -5.87 13.35
CA HIS A 111 15.65 -6.77 14.50
C HIS A 111 14.38 -7.63 14.48
N LEU A 112 13.23 -7.06 14.08
CA LEU A 112 11.98 -7.81 13.96
C LEU A 112 12.12 -8.97 12.95
N VAL A 113 12.79 -8.72 11.83
CA VAL A 113 13.02 -9.77 10.81
C VAL A 113 13.96 -10.85 11.35
N GLN A 114 15.00 -10.47 12.11
CA GLN A 114 15.91 -11.42 12.75
C GLN A 114 15.14 -12.34 13.72
N ASP A 115 14.27 -11.77 14.56
CA ASP A 115 13.48 -12.53 15.52
C ASP A 115 12.54 -13.53 14.84
N LEU A 116 11.88 -13.10 13.76
CA LEU A 116 10.99 -13.96 12.98
C LEU A 116 11.73 -15.13 12.33
N LEU A 117 12.90 -14.88 11.75
CA LEU A 117 13.72 -15.93 11.15
C LEU A 117 14.25 -16.91 12.20
N ASN A 118 14.75 -16.41 13.33
CA ASN A 118 15.21 -17.26 14.43
C ASN A 118 14.08 -18.16 14.95
N GLY A 119 12.88 -17.59 15.16
CA GLY A 119 11.71 -18.37 15.58
C GLY A 119 11.29 -19.41 14.55
N PHE A 120 11.35 -19.08 13.26
CA PHE A 120 11.08 -20.03 12.17
C PHE A 120 12.09 -21.17 12.13
N PHE A 121 13.39 -20.88 12.27
CA PHE A 121 14.42 -21.92 12.33
C PHE A 121 14.23 -22.84 13.54
N ILE A 122 13.92 -22.30 14.72
CA ILE A 122 13.60 -23.11 15.90
C ILE A 122 12.43 -24.07 15.63
N MET A 123 11.37 -23.60 14.98
CA MET A 123 10.21 -24.44 14.62
C MET A 123 10.54 -25.52 13.59
N LEU A 124 11.52 -25.28 12.72
CA LEU A 124 11.95 -26.25 11.71
C LEU A 124 12.94 -27.27 12.25
N ASP A 125 13.79 -26.87 13.19
CA ASP A 125 14.91 -27.69 13.66
C ASP A 125 14.50 -28.75 14.69
N ASP A 126 13.28 -28.67 15.25
CA ASP A 126 12.69 -29.59 16.26
C ASP A 126 13.71 -30.15 17.28
N GLU A 127 14.67 -29.32 17.70
CA GLU A 127 15.78 -29.73 18.56
C GLU A 127 15.50 -29.53 20.06
N ILE A 128 14.23 -29.36 20.44
CA ILE A 128 13.79 -29.81 21.78
C ILE A 128 13.37 -31.28 21.65
N ARG A 129 14.34 -32.09 21.23
CA ARG A 129 14.28 -33.54 21.41
C ARG A 129 13.94 -33.79 22.87
N GLU A 130 12.87 -34.53 23.07
CA GLU A 130 12.32 -34.94 24.35
C GLU A 130 13.39 -35.09 25.45
N GLY A 131 13.15 -34.37 26.54
CA GLY A 131 13.70 -34.63 27.87
C GLY A 131 12.60 -34.45 28.89
#